data_AF-A0A0G0L9K0-F1
#
_entry.id   AF-A0A0G0L9K0-F1
#
_cell.length_a   1.000
_cell.length_b   1.000
_cell.length_c   1.000
_cell.angle_alpha   90.00
_cell.angle_beta   90.00
_cell.angle_gamma   90.00
#
_symmetry.space_group_name_H-M   'P 1'
#
loop_
_entity.id
_entity.type
_entity.pdbx_description
1 polymer ?
#
loop_
_entity_poly.entity_id
_entity_poly.type
_entity_poly.pdbx_seq_one_letter_code
_entity_poly.pdbx_strand_id
1 'polypeptide(L)'
;MNGKFYEKYSWIIFLLIGAMVLVGAIPHALGFNTDPTLVQTISGKTIDEIKILNPMFFNLYNFYFRGGGLSDLGFAFFLIVISLTAYRWGQKWAWYAFWFVPVYFLAWISLSSTLPSESKSSLLPPLVMIIVLSLVGLFLPFRKFFPNKK
;
A
#
# COMPACT_ATOMS: atom_id res chain seq x y z
N MET A 1 3.95 -0.26 -33.67
CA MET A 1 2.62 -0.46 -33.06
C MET A 1 2.24 0.77 -32.26
N ASN A 2 1.29 1.58 -32.72
CA ASN A 2 0.73 2.69 -31.93
C ASN A 2 -0.13 2.11 -30.80
N GLY A 3 0.48 1.79 -29.66
CA GLY A 3 -0.27 1.42 -28.46
C GLY A 3 -1.22 2.55 -28.08
N LYS A 4 -2.45 2.20 -27.68
CA LYS A 4 -3.44 3.22 -27.29
C LYS A 4 -2.90 4.01 -26.10
N PHE A 5 -3.23 5.30 -26.02
CA PHE A 5 -2.69 6.23 -25.01
C PHE A 5 -2.74 5.65 -23.58
N TYR A 6 -3.86 5.02 -23.21
CA TYR A 6 -4.04 4.40 -21.89
C TYR A 6 -3.08 3.22 -21.61
N GLU A 7 -2.66 2.45 -22.62
CA GLU A 7 -1.70 1.34 -22.45
C GLU A 7 -0.30 1.90 -22.17
N LYS A 8 0.05 3.00 -22.86
CA LYS A 8 1.35 3.68 -22.74
C LYS A 8 1.57 4.27 -21.36
N TYR A 9 0.52 4.79 -20.72
CA TYR A 9 0.60 5.50 -19.43
C TYR A 9 0.09 4.71 -18.23
N SER A 10 -0.33 3.46 -18.40
CA SER A 10 -0.74 2.54 -17.32
C SER A 10 0.22 2.46 -16.12
N TRP A 11 1.54 2.59 -16.36
CA TRP A 11 2.56 2.60 -15.30
C TRP A 11 2.36 3.75 -14.30
N ILE A 12 1.75 4.87 -14.71
CA ILE A 12 1.47 6.01 -13.82
C ILE A 12 0.59 5.57 -12.64
N ILE A 13 -0.32 4.62 -12.84
CA ILE A 13 -1.20 4.14 -11.76
C ILE A 13 -0.36 3.55 -10.61
N PHE A 14 0.58 2.66 -10.92
CA PHE A 14 1.48 2.09 -9.91
C PHE A 14 2.46 3.10 -9.33
N LEU A 15 2.88 4.09 -10.14
CA LEU A 15 3.69 5.19 -9.63
C LEU A 15 2.93 6.02 -8.59
N LEU A 16 1.67 6.35 -8.86
CA LEU A 16 0.81 7.10 -7.95
C LEU A 16 0.52 6.30 -6.67
N ILE A 17 0.21 5.00 -6.78
CA ILE A 17 0.06 4.11 -5.61
C ILE A 17 1.36 4.12 -4.79
N GLY A 18 2.51 3.93 -5.42
CA GLY A 18 3.81 3.95 -4.75
C GLY A 18 4.09 5.29 -4.06
N ALA A 19 3.79 6.42 -4.70
CA ALA A 19 3.93 7.75 -4.11
C ALA A 19 3.00 7.97 -2.92
N MET A 20 1.74 7.51 -3.00
CA MET A 20 0.79 7.59 -1.89
C MET A 20 1.27 6.77 -0.69
N VAL A 21 1.71 5.53 -0.91
CA VAL A 21 2.27 4.68 0.16
C VAL A 21 3.52 5.34 0.75
N LEU A 22 4.40 5.90 -0.08
CA LEU A 22 5.61 6.60 0.39
C LEU A 22 5.26 7.75 1.35
N VAL A 23 4.26 8.56 1.00
CA VAL A 23 3.81 9.69 1.83
C VAL A 23 3.31 9.23 3.20
N GLY A 24 2.60 8.11 3.27
CA GLY A 24 2.15 7.53 4.55
C GLY A 24 3.26 6.84 5.33
N ALA A 25 4.16 6.16 4.63
CA ALA A 25 5.22 5.35 5.23
C ALA A 25 6.29 6.19 5.94
N ILE A 26 6.61 7.40 5.42
CA ILE A 26 7.62 8.28 6.04
C ILE A 26 7.23 8.65 7.49
N PRO A 27 6.04 9.22 7.76
CA PRO A 27 5.61 9.48 9.13
C PRO A 27 5.60 8.22 10.02
N HIS A 28 5.13 7.09 9.51
CA HIS A 28 5.07 5.84 10.28
C HIS A 28 6.45 5.34 10.69
N ALA A 29 7.43 5.38 9.77
CA ALA A 29 8.82 5.01 10.07
C ALA A 29 9.47 5.90 11.14
N LEU A 30 9.05 7.16 11.21
CA LEU A 30 9.48 8.12 12.22
C LEU A 30 8.72 7.99 13.55
N GLY A 31 7.67 7.16 13.60
CA GLY A 31 6.86 6.91 14.80
C GLY A 31 5.69 7.89 14.96
N PHE A 32 5.38 8.68 13.93
CA PHE A 32 4.23 9.56 13.95
C PHE A 32 2.96 8.77 13.66
N ASN A 33 2.06 8.74 14.64
CA ASN A 33 0.75 8.15 14.45
C ASN A 33 -0.14 9.12 13.64
N THR A 34 -0.32 8.84 12.36
CA THR A 34 -1.16 9.63 11.45
C THR A 34 -2.66 9.32 11.60
N ASP A 35 -3.02 8.29 12.36
CA ASP A 35 -4.40 7.96 12.71
C ASP A 35 -4.52 7.73 14.24
N PRO A 36 -4.53 8.82 15.03
CA PRO A 36 -4.68 8.72 16.48
C PRO A 36 -6.02 8.07 16.89
N THR A 37 -7.04 8.19 16.04
CA THR A 37 -8.38 7.66 16.32
C THR A 37 -8.42 6.13 16.27
N LEU A 38 -7.62 5.51 15.39
CA LEU A 38 -7.54 4.06 15.29
C LEU A 38 -7.01 3.42 16.57
N VAL A 39 -5.92 3.96 17.14
CA VAL A 39 -5.36 3.46 18.40
C VAL A 39 -6.36 3.61 19.55
N GLN A 40 -7.05 4.75 19.61
CA GLN A 40 -8.05 4.99 20.63
C GLN A 40 -9.25 4.04 20.50
N THR A 41 -9.72 3.78 19.29
CA THR A 41 -10.85 2.88 19.04
C THR A 41 -10.51 1.43 19.41
N ILE A 42 -9.27 0.99 19.15
CA ILE A 42 -8.83 -0.38 19.44
C ILE A 42 -8.54 -0.57 20.94
N SER A 43 -7.87 0.38 21.57
CA SER A 43 -7.34 0.23 22.94
C SER A 43 -8.20 0.90 24.03
N GLY A 44 -9.16 1.75 23.64
CA GLY A 44 -9.91 2.62 24.54
C GLY A 44 -9.08 3.76 25.14
N LYS A 45 -7.83 3.96 24.68
CA LYS A 45 -6.89 4.95 25.21
C LYS A 45 -6.15 5.67 24.09
N THR A 46 -5.80 6.93 24.31
CA THR A 46 -4.92 7.64 23.39
C THR A 46 -3.50 7.07 23.47
N ILE A 47 -2.71 7.31 22.42
CA ILE A 47 -1.32 6.83 22.41
C ILE A 47 -0.48 7.45 23.54
N ASP A 48 -0.77 8.70 23.93
CA ASP A 48 -0.09 9.38 25.03
C ASP A 48 -0.46 8.79 26.39
N GLU A 49 -1.73 8.41 26.58
CA GLU A 49 -2.16 7.68 27.78
C GLU A 49 -1.46 6.32 27.90
N ILE A 50 -1.34 5.58 26.78
CA ILE A 50 -0.61 4.30 26.77
C ILE A 50 0.85 4.50 27.17
N LYS A 51 1.48 5.56 26.65
CA LYS A 51 2.87 5.91 26.97
C LYS A 51 3.07 6.21 28.46
N ILE A 52 2.12 6.91 29.09
CA ILE A 52 2.18 7.22 30.52
C ILE A 52 1.91 5.98 31.38
N LEU A 53 0.91 5.17 31.01
CA LEU A 53 0.49 4.01 31.81
C LEU A 53 1.48 2.85 31.75
N ASN A 54 2.06 2.59 30.58
CA ASN A 54 3.01 1.50 30.39
C ASN A 54 4.08 1.87 29.34
N PRO A 55 5.16 2.54 29.76
CA PRO A 55 6.25 2.94 28.86
C PRO A 55 6.91 1.76 28.13
N MET A 56 6.98 0.58 28.75
CA MET A 56 7.58 -0.61 28.14
C MET A 56 6.71 -1.13 26.99
N PHE A 57 5.40 -1.21 27.19
CA PHE A 57 4.45 -1.56 26.14
C PHE A 57 4.45 -0.52 25.01
N PHE A 58 4.49 0.78 25.33
CA PHE A 58 4.61 1.82 24.31
C PHE A 58 5.89 1.67 23.48
N ASN A 59 7.02 1.35 24.10
CA ASN A 59 8.27 1.11 23.37
C ASN A 59 8.16 -0.09 22.42
N LEU A 60 7.50 -1.16 22.86
CA LEU A 60 7.24 -2.33 22.01
C LEU A 60 6.32 -1.99 20.84
N TYR A 61 5.21 -1.29 21.09
CA TYR A 61 4.31 -0.78 20.06
C TYR A 61 5.07 0.09 19.06
N ASN A 62 5.84 1.06 19.53
CA ASN A 62 6.58 1.99 18.68
C ASN A 62 7.64 1.28 17.83
N PHE A 63 8.28 0.23 18.37
CA PHE A 63 9.21 -0.60 17.60
C PHE A 63 8.51 -1.27 16.42
N TYR A 64 7.38 -1.95 16.64
CA TYR A 64 6.63 -2.60 15.57
C TYR A 64 5.99 -1.60 14.60
N PHE A 65 5.46 -0.49 15.10
CA PHE A 65 4.86 0.56 14.28
C PHE A 65 5.88 1.18 13.33
N ARG A 66 7.06 1.55 13.84
CA ARG A 66 8.16 2.08 13.02
C ARG A 66 8.72 1.02 12.07
N GLY A 67 8.80 -0.24 12.51
CA GLY A 67 9.17 -1.37 11.67
C GLY A 67 8.19 -1.59 10.51
N GLY A 68 6.89 -1.42 10.76
CA GLY A 68 5.85 -1.40 9.73
C GLY A 68 6.07 -0.27 8.73
N GLY A 69 6.25 0.96 9.21
CA GLY A 69 6.56 2.10 8.34
C GLY A 69 7.83 1.93 7.50
N LEU A 70 8.89 1.35 8.05
CA LEU A 70 10.10 1.00 7.31
C LEU A 70 9.84 -0.05 6.22
N SER A 71 8.98 -1.03 6.50
CA SER A 71 8.56 -2.03 5.53
C SER A 71 7.75 -1.40 4.39
N ASP A 72 6.86 -0.46 4.73
CA ASP A 72 6.07 0.29 3.75
C ASP A 72 6.93 1.20 2.88
N LEU A 73 8.02 1.77 3.42
CA LEU A 73 9.02 2.51 2.63
C LEU A 73 9.68 1.60 1.60
N GLY A 74 10.09 0.39 1.99
CA GLY A 74 10.65 -0.60 1.08
C GLY A 74 9.65 -0.99 -0.01
N PHE A 75 8.41 -1.25 0.37
CA PHE A 75 7.33 -1.56 -0.57
C PHE A 75 7.07 -0.43 -1.57
N ALA A 76 6.98 0.82 -1.09
CA ALA A 76 6.81 2.00 -1.93
C ALA A 76 7.99 2.20 -2.89
N PHE A 77 9.22 2.02 -2.42
CA PHE A 77 10.43 2.10 -3.24
C PHE A 77 10.37 1.13 -4.42
N PHE A 78 10.08 -0.15 -4.17
CA PHE A 78 9.99 -1.14 -5.25
C PHE A 78 8.82 -0.86 -6.20
N LEU A 79 7.66 -0.43 -5.69
CA LEU A 79 6.53 0.01 -6.51
C LEU A 79 6.95 1.10 -7.51
N ILE A 80 7.62 2.14 -7.01
CA ILE A 80 8.09 3.28 -7.82
C ILE A 80 9.15 2.83 -8.83
N VAL A 81 10.18 2.11 -8.40
CA VAL A 81 11.30 1.70 -9.25
C VAL A 81 10.82 0.75 -10.34
N ILE A 82 10.07 -0.29 -10.01
CA ILE A 82 9.54 -1.26 -10.99
C ILE A 82 8.59 -0.57 -11.96
N SER A 83 7.77 0.38 -11.47
CA SER A 83 6.87 1.16 -12.31
C SER A 83 7.63 1.97 -13.35
N LEU A 84 8.64 2.74 -12.93
CA LEU A 84 9.44 3.61 -13.79
C LEU A 84 10.34 2.86 -14.77
N THR A 85 10.69 1.61 -14.47
CA THR A 85 11.63 0.80 -15.25
C THR A 85 10.90 -0.34 -15.98
N ALA A 86 10.88 -1.54 -15.39
CA ALA A 86 10.47 -2.78 -16.03
C ALA A 86 9.01 -2.76 -16.50
N TYR A 87 8.09 -2.20 -15.70
CA TYR A 87 6.68 -2.12 -16.05
C TYR A 87 6.43 -1.10 -17.18
N ARG A 88 7.07 0.07 -17.10
CA ARG A 88 7.07 1.07 -18.17
C ARG A 88 7.63 0.53 -19.48
N TRP A 89 8.58 -0.40 -19.44
CA TRP A 89 9.12 -1.06 -20.63
C TRP A 89 8.40 -2.33 -21.07
N GLY A 90 7.34 -2.75 -20.36
CA GLY A 90 6.55 -3.91 -20.76
C GLY A 90 7.21 -5.26 -20.46
N GLN A 91 8.14 -5.32 -19.51
CA GLN A 91 8.78 -6.58 -19.12
C GLN A 91 7.76 -7.47 -18.39
N LYS A 92 7.55 -8.69 -18.89
CA LYS A 92 6.50 -9.60 -18.41
C LYS A 92 6.57 -9.92 -16.91
N TRP A 93 7.78 -10.06 -16.36
CA TRP A 93 7.94 -10.34 -14.93
C TRP A 93 7.39 -9.22 -14.05
N ALA A 94 7.45 -7.95 -14.50
CA ALA A 94 6.93 -6.81 -13.74
C ALA A 94 5.40 -6.85 -13.64
N TRP A 95 4.73 -7.37 -14.68
CA TRP A 95 3.28 -7.59 -14.63
C TRP A 95 2.91 -8.65 -13.59
N TYR A 96 3.65 -9.77 -13.54
CA TYR A 96 3.47 -10.78 -12.51
C TYR A 96 3.82 -10.26 -11.11
N ALA A 97 4.89 -9.47 -10.98
CA ALA A 97 5.28 -8.88 -9.69
C ALA A 97 4.20 -7.92 -9.15
N PHE A 98 3.56 -7.13 -10.02
CA PHE A 98 2.51 -6.21 -9.59
C PHE A 98 1.17 -6.85 -9.20
N TRP A 99 0.97 -8.15 -9.42
CA TRP A 99 -0.10 -8.89 -8.73
C TRP A 99 0.07 -8.92 -7.22
N PHE A 100 1.29 -8.73 -6.72
CA PHE A 100 1.54 -8.60 -5.29
C PHE A 100 0.75 -7.42 -4.69
N VAL A 101 0.54 -6.33 -5.44
CA VAL A 101 -0.15 -5.12 -4.94
C VAL A 101 -1.60 -5.42 -4.50
N PRO A 102 -2.52 -5.90 -5.37
CA PRO A 102 -3.87 -6.22 -4.92
C PRO A 102 -3.90 -7.31 -3.85
N VAL A 103 -3.01 -8.31 -3.92
CA VAL A 103 -2.94 -9.39 -2.92
C VAL A 103 -2.53 -8.86 -1.55
N TYR A 104 -1.53 -7.97 -1.50
CA TYR A 104 -1.07 -7.34 -0.27
C TYR A 104 -2.17 -6.52 0.39
N PHE A 105 -2.90 -5.69 -0.38
CA PHE A 105 -4.00 -4.91 0.18
C PHE A 105 -5.23 -5.76 0.55
N LEU A 106 -5.48 -6.88 -0.14
CA LEU A 106 -6.46 -7.87 0.30
C LEU A 106 -6.09 -8.51 1.63
N ALA A 107 -4.80 -8.81 1.86
CA ALA A 107 -4.33 -9.30 3.15
C ALA A 107 -4.56 -8.28 4.27
N TRP A 108 -4.38 -6.99 3.99
CA TRP A 108 -4.74 -5.91 4.93
C TRP A 108 -6.23 -5.83 5.24
N ILE A 109 -7.11 -6.06 4.26
CA ILE A 109 -8.56 -6.18 4.50
C ILE A 109 -8.86 -7.38 5.39
N SER A 110 -8.19 -8.52 5.17
CA SER A 110 -8.34 -9.69 6.03
C SER A 110 -7.87 -9.39 7.45
N LEU A 111 -6.75 -8.68 7.62
CA LEU A 111 -6.22 -8.33 8.94
C LEU A 111 -7.16 -7.35 9.68
N SER A 112 -7.71 -6.36 8.97
CA SER A 112 -8.64 -5.39 9.57
C SER A 112 -9.97 -6.00 10.00
N SER A 113 -10.29 -7.22 9.54
CA SER A 113 -11.47 -7.96 10.01
C SER A 113 -11.38 -8.40 11.48
N THR A 114 -10.17 -8.37 12.07
CA THR A 114 -9.93 -8.66 13.49
C THR A 114 -10.15 -7.45 14.40
N LEU A 115 -10.37 -6.27 13.82
CA LEU A 115 -10.56 -5.01 14.53
C LEU A 115 -12.04 -4.70 14.82
N PRO A 116 -12.33 -3.77 15.75
CA PRO A 116 -13.69 -3.26 15.95
C PRO A 116 -14.31 -2.76 14.64
N SER A 117 -15.63 -2.88 14.50
CA SER A 117 -16.35 -2.53 13.26
C SER A 117 -16.17 -1.06 12.87
N GLU A 118 -16.06 -0.17 13.86
CA GLU A 118 -15.78 1.25 13.67
C GLU A 118 -14.42 1.46 12.98
N SER A 119 -13.37 0.82 13.48
CA SER A 119 -12.02 0.86 12.88
C SER A 119 -11.98 0.23 11.48
N LYS A 120 -12.70 -0.88 11.28
CA LYS A 120 -12.77 -1.54 9.98
C LYS A 120 -13.39 -0.61 8.92
N SER A 121 -14.42 0.14 9.28
CA SER A 121 -15.16 0.99 8.35
C SER A 121 -14.33 2.13 7.76
N SER A 122 -13.39 2.71 8.53
CA SER A 122 -12.50 3.77 8.07
C SER A 122 -11.38 3.26 7.17
N LEU A 123 -10.89 2.04 7.41
CA LEU A 123 -9.79 1.42 6.66
C LEU A 123 -10.23 0.84 5.30
N LEU A 124 -11.47 0.38 5.19
CA LEU A 124 -11.93 -0.37 4.02
C LEU A 124 -11.96 0.44 2.71
N PRO A 125 -12.48 1.69 2.67
CA PRO A 125 -12.52 2.48 1.44
C PRO A 125 -11.15 2.72 0.77
N PRO A 126 -10.09 3.19 1.46
CA PRO A 126 -8.79 3.40 0.81
C PRO A 126 -8.16 2.08 0.34
N LEU A 127 -8.32 0.97 1.08
CA LEU A 127 -7.80 -0.34 0.67
C LEU A 127 -8.47 -0.83 -0.62
N VAL A 128 -9.81 -0.76 -0.70
CA VAL A 128 -10.58 -1.15 -1.89
C VAL A 128 -10.20 -0.27 -3.08
N MET A 129 -10.04 1.04 -2.87
CA MET A 129 -9.61 1.96 -3.93
C MET A 129 -8.26 1.53 -4.52
N ILE A 130 -7.27 1.21 -3.68
CA ILE A 130 -5.94 0.79 -4.16
C ILE A 130 -6.03 -0.55 -4.91
N ILE A 131 -6.82 -1.51 -4.43
CA ILE A 131 -7.05 -2.78 -5.11
C ILE A 131 -7.62 -2.54 -6.51
N VAL A 132 -8.71 -1.76 -6.62
CA VAL A 132 -9.34 -1.45 -7.90
C VAL A 132 -8.37 -0.75 -8.84
N LEU A 133 -7.65 0.28 -8.37
CA LEU A 133 -6.64 0.98 -9.17
C LEU A 133 -5.54 0.02 -9.64
N SER A 134 -5.04 -0.85 -8.76
CA SER A 134 -4.00 -1.82 -9.13
C SER A 134 -4.47 -2.81 -10.20
N LEU A 135 -5.72 -3.30 -10.12
CA LEU A 135 -6.31 -4.18 -11.13
C LEU A 135 -6.48 -3.46 -12.46
N VAL A 136 -6.98 -2.22 -12.44
CA VAL A 136 -7.06 -1.37 -13.63
C VAL A 136 -5.65 -1.17 -14.23
N GLY A 137 -4.66 -0.92 -13.38
CA GLY A 137 -3.25 -0.84 -13.74
C GLY A 137 -2.75 -2.09 -14.46
N LEU A 138 -3.07 -3.29 -13.96
CA LEU A 138 -2.67 -4.58 -14.56
C LEU A 138 -3.36 -4.87 -15.88
N PHE A 139 -4.66 -4.60 -15.98
CA PHE A 139 -5.47 -5.02 -17.14
C PHE A 139 -5.43 -4.03 -18.30
N LEU A 140 -5.31 -2.72 -18.05
CA LEU A 140 -5.24 -1.71 -19.12
C LEU A 140 -4.14 -2.00 -20.15
N PRO A 141 -2.89 -2.29 -19.78
CA PRO A 141 -1.80 -2.56 -20.72
C PRO A 141 -1.62 -4.04 -21.04
N PHE A 142 -2.63 -4.92 -20.84
CA PHE A 142 -2.45 -6.37 -20.99
C PHE A 142 -1.78 -6.76 -22.32
N ARG A 143 -2.18 -6.12 -23.43
CA ARG A 143 -1.62 -6.35 -24.77
C ARG A 143 -0.16 -5.94 -24.93
N LYS A 144 0.33 -5.00 -24.11
CA LYS A 144 1.73 -4.57 -24.07
C LYS A 144 2.62 -5.67 -23.51
N PHE A 145 2.16 -6.38 -22.48
CA PHE A 145 2.91 -7.46 -21.85
C PHE A 145 2.74 -8.79 -22.60
N PHE A 146 1.57 -9.01 -23.19
CA PHE A 146 1.22 -10.23 -23.93
C PHE A 146 0.75 -9.89 -25.34
N PRO A 147 1.67 -9.49 -26.25
CA PRO A 147 1.30 -9.25 -27.63
C PRO A 147 0.79 -10.56 -28.26
N ASN A 148 -0.36 -10.50 -28.94
CA ASN A 148 -0.82 -11.63 -29.72
C ASN A 148 0.25 -11.96 -30.77
N LYS A 149 0.74 -13.20 -30.75
CA LYS A 149 1.50 -13.74 -31.87
C LYS A 149 0.51 -13.85 -33.04
N LYS A 150 0.63 -12.95 -34.01
CA LYS A 150 0.14 -13.21 -35.36
C LYS A 150 1.19 -14.03 -36.08
#